data_AF-A0A7K3PRD6-F1
#
_entry.id   AF-A0A7K3PRD6-F1
#
_cell.length_a   1.000
_cell.length_b   1.000
_cell.length_c   1.000
_cell.angle_alpha   90.00
_cell.angle_beta   90.00
_cell.angle_gamma   90.00
#
_symmetry.space_group_name_H-M   'P 1'
#
loop_
_entity.id
_entity.type
_entity.pdbx_description
1 polymer ?
#
loop_
_entity_poly.entity_id
_entity_poly.type
_entity_poly.pdbx_seq_one_letter_code
_entity_poly.pdbx_strand_id
1 'polypeptide(L)' 'EARGRGAGEALVRACVDRARAVPGCTGVVLSTQSAMRTAHRLYERLGFVRTPDRDWNPLPELDDIMLLAYARTL' A
#
# COMPACT_ATOMS: atom_id res chain seq x y z
N GLU A 1 -8.97 -14.47 -11.66
CA GLU A 1 -8.73 -15.87 -11.30
C GLU A 1 -7.70 -16.11 -10.18
N ALA A 2 -6.81 -15.16 -9.84
CA ALA A 2 -5.78 -15.34 -8.79
C ALA A 2 -6.09 -14.70 -7.40
N ARG A 3 -7.29 -14.13 -7.19
CA ARG A 3 -7.66 -13.51 -5.90
C ARG A 3 -7.69 -14.58 -4.79
N GLY A 4 -7.18 -14.24 -3.61
CA GLY A 4 -7.17 -15.14 -2.45
C GLY A 4 -6.11 -16.25 -2.47
N ARG A 5 -5.21 -16.26 -3.48
CA ARG A 5 -4.15 -17.29 -3.61
C ARG A 5 -2.75 -16.80 -3.21
N GLY A 6 -2.67 -15.74 -2.39
CA GLY A 6 -1.40 -15.22 -1.88
C GLY A 6 -0.57 -14.36 -2.84
N ALA A 7 -0.93 -14.23 -4.12
CA ALA A 7 -0.16 -13.44 -5.09
C ALA A 7 0.07 -11.98 -4.67
N GLY A 8 -0.95 -11.33 -4.10
CA GLY A 8 -0.81 -9.96 -3.60
C GLY A 8 0.16 -9.85 -2.42
N GLU A 9 0.17 -10.83 -1.51
CA GLU A 9 1.13 -10.87 -0.41
C GLU A 9 2.56 -11.08 -0.92
N ALA A 10 2.75 -12.03 -1.84
CA ALA A 10 4.04 -12.31 -2.43
C ALA A 10 4.62 -11.06 -3.11
N LEU A 11 3.80 -10.32 -3.85
CA LEU A 11 4.22 -9.08 -4.49
C LEU A 11 4.65 -8.01 -3.48
N VAL A 12 3.84 -7.77 -2.44
CA VAL A 12 4.18 -6.75 -1.42
C VAL A 12 5.47 -7.12 -0.68
N ARG A 13 5.67 -8.39 -0.33
CA ARG A 13 6.91 -8.86 0.29
C ARG A 13 8.11 -8.63 -0.61
N ALA A 14 8.01 -9.00 -1.88
CA ALA A 14 9.07 -8.77 -2.85
C ALA A 14 9.41 -7.27 -3.00
N CYS A 15 8.42 -6.38 -2.99
CA CYS A 15 8.66 -4.92 -3.01
C CYS A 15 9.41 -4.45 -1.76
N VAL A 16 9.03 -4.92 -0.57
CA VAL A 16 9.72 -4.57 0.70
C VAL A 16 11.15 -5.09 0.70
N ASP A 17 11.38 -6.33 0.30
CA ASP A 17 12.71 -6.93 0.26
C ASP A 17 13.60 -6.21 -0.75
N ARG A 18 13.05 -5.86 -1.91
CA ARG A 18 13.74 -5.02 -2.91
C ARG A 18 14.13 -3.66 -2.33
N ALA A 19 13.24 -3.02 -1.59
CA ALA A 19 13.47 -1.70 -1.02
C ALA A 19 14.56 -1.74 0.06
N ARG A 20 14.60 -2.78 0.91
CA ARG A 20 15.66 -3.00 1.91
C ARG A 20 17.04 -3.15 1.28
N ALA A 21 17.11 -3.72 0.08
CA ALA A 21 18.35 -3.88 -0.66
C ALA A 21 18.83 -2.58 -1.36
N VAL A 22 18.04 -1.49 -1.34
CA VAL A 22 18.41 -0.20 -1.95
C VAL A 22 19.09 0.68 -0.89
N PRO A 23 20.38 1.06 -1.08
CA PRO A 23 21.06 1.98 -0.16
C PRO A 23 20.30 3.30 0.00
N GLY A 24 20.07 3.71 1.25
CA GLY A 24 19.37 4.96 1.56
C GLY A 24 17.84 4.91 1.44
N CYS A 25 17.25 3.78 1.05
CA CYS A 25 15.79 3.62 1.08
C CYS A 25 15.31 3.48 2.53
N THR A 26 14.40 4.36 2.95
CA THR A 26 13.93 4.43 4.35
C THR A 26 12.53 3.86 4.56
N GLY A 27 11.80 3.56 3.48
CA GLY A 27 10.40 3.20 3.57
C GLY A 27 9.78 2.82 2.24
N VAL A 28 8.64 2.14 2.32
CA VAL A 28 7.73 1.87 1.20
C VAL A 28 6.39 2.53 1.51
N VAL A 29 5.82 3.22 0.52
CA VAL A 29 4.49 3.84 0.59
C VAL A 29 3.65 3.27 -0.53
N LEU A 30 2.36 3.06 -0.27
CA LEU A 30 1.39 2.66 -1.28
C LEU A 30 0.10 3.46 -1.12
N SER A 31 -0.65 3.56 -2.22
CA SER A 31 -1.98 4.16 -2.29
C SER A 31 -3.02 3.09 -2.62
N THR A 32 -4.19 3.15 -2.00
CA THR A 32 -5.27 2.17 -2.17
C THR A 32 -6.64 2.83 -2.01
N GLN A 33 -7.65 2.37 -2.75
CA GLN A 33 -9.00 2.95 -2.64
C GLN A 33 -9.71 2.49 -1.37
N SER A 34 -10.57 3.32 -0.80
CA SER A 34 -11.35 3.02 0.41
C SER A 34 -12.13 1.69 0.35
N ALA A 35 -12.61 1.30 -0.84
CA ALA A 35 -13.33 0.05 -1.07
C ALA A 35 -12.45 -1.21 -0.97
N MET A 36 -11.12 -1.09 -1.05
CA MET A 36 -10.17 -2.21 -1.11
C MET A 36 -9.86 -2.82 0.28
N ARG A 37 -10.87 -3.06 1.11
CA ARG A 37 -10.73 -3.52 2.52
C ARG A 37 -9.85 -4.77 2.70
N THR A 38 -9.87 -5.70 1.75
CA THR A 38 -9.01 -6.90 1.80
C THR A 38 -7.53 -6.56 1.60
N ALA A 39 -7.22 -5.57 0.77
CA ALA A 39 -5.86 -5.07 0.60
C ALA A 39 -5.38 -4.33 1.86
N HIS A 40 -6.25 -3.53 2.50
CA HIS A 40 -5.91 -2.83 3.75
C HIS A 40 -5.45 -3.82 4.83
N ARG A 41 -6.24 -4.86 5.10
CA ARG A 41 -5.88 -5.91 6.07
C ARG A 41 -4.58 -6.63 5.74
N LEU A 42 -4.29 -6.81 4.44
CA LEU A 42 -3.02 -7.37 3.99
C LEU A 42 -1.86 -6.43 4.32
N TYR A 43 -1.97 -5.16 3.97
CA TYR A 43 -0.93 -4.16 4.23
C TYR A 43 -0.65 -4.01 5.73
N GLU A 44 -1.71 -3.90 6.54
CA GLU A 44 -1.64 -3.85 8.02
C GLU A 44 -0.90 -5.06 8.59
N ARG A 45 -1.27 -6.29 8.17
CA ARG A 45 -0.58 -7.52 8.60
C ARG A 45 0.89 -7.56 8.17
N LEU A 46 1.24 -6.91 7.07
CA LEU A 46 2.62 -6.79 6.58
C LEU A 46 3.37 -5.60 7.21
N GLY A 47 2.82 -4.95 8.23
CA GLY A 47 3.48 -3.91 9.00
C GLY A 47 3.43 -2.52 8.36
N PHE A 48 2.54 -2.31 7.38
CA PHE A 48 2.21 -0.97 6.93
C PHE A 48 1.23 -0.31 7.89
N VAL A 49 1.38 1.00 8.09
CA VAL A 49 0.54 1.81 8.96
C VAL A 49 -0.19 2.85 8.11
N ARG A 50 -1.44 3.15 8.47
CA ARG A 50 -2.24 4.17 7.82
C ARG A 50 -1.61 5.55 7.99
N THR A 51 -1.48 6.32 6.91
CA THR A 51 -0.94 7.69 6.92
C THR A 51 -1.91 8.69 6.30
N PRO A 52 -2.95 9.16 7.04
CA PRO A 52 -4.00 10.02 6.49
C PRO A 52 -3.48 11.35 5.90
N ASP A 53 -2.40 11.90 6.46
CA ASP A 53 -1.78 13.14 5.98
C ASP A 53 -1.23 13.04 4.54
N ARG A 54 -1.17 11.83 3.97
CA ARG A 54 -0.72 11.56 2.60
C ARG A 54 -1.86 11.08 1.68
N ASP A 55 -3.09 11.12 2.15
CA ASP A 55 -4.25 10.84 1.30
C ASP A 55 -4.39 11.90 0.23
N TRP A 56 -4.87 11.48 -0.92
CA TRP A 56 -5.01 12.39 -2.04
C TRP A 56 -6.04 11.87 -3.04
N ASN A 57 -6.59 12.81 -3.81
CA ASN A 57 -7.41 12.50 -4.97
C ASN A 57 -6.61 12.82 -6.24
N PRO A 58 -6.28 11.82 -7.08
CA PRO A 58 -5.59 12.06 -8.35
C PRO A 58 -6.44 12.77 -9.39
N LEU A 59 -7.76 12.73 -9.26
CA LEU A 59 -8.74 13.30 -10.19
C LEU A 59 -9.69 14.21 -9.40
N PRO A 60 -9.28 15.46 -9.10
CA PRO A 60 -10.04 16.37 -8.24
C PRO A 60 -11.49 16.62 -8.66
N GLU A 61 -11.80 16.44 -9.94
CA GLU A 61 -13.14 16.53 -10.51
C GLU A 61 -14.05 15.32 -10.23
N LEU A 62 -13.50 14.23 -9.69
CA LEU A 62 -14.20 13.01 -9.29
C LEU A 62 -14.08 12.82 -7.78
N ASP A 63 -15.11 13.19 -7.02
CA ASP A 63 -15.13 13.13 -5.54
C ASP A 63 -14.98 11.72 -4.97
N ASP A 64 -15.24 10.68 -5.77
CA ASP A 64 -15.27 9.27 -5.34
C ASP A 64 -13.90 8.56 -5.43
N ILE A 65 -12.86 9.23 -5.95
CA ILE A 65 -11.53 8.64 -6.12
C ILE A 65 -10.57 9.11 -5.02
N MET A 66 -10.93 8.87 -3.76
CA MET A 66 -10.00 9.10 -2.65
C MET A 66 -9.02 7.92 -2.51
N LEU A 67 -7.72 8.21 -2.63
CA LEU A 67 -6.65 7.26 -2.36
C LEU A 67 -6.15 7.38 -0.93
N LEU A 68 -6.24 6.28 -0.20
CA LEU A 68 -5.74 6.11 1.14
C LEU A 68 -4.26 5.71 1.10
N ALA A 69 -3.42 6.40 1.85
CA ALA A 69 -2.00 6.09 1.94
C ALA A 69 -1.65 5.18 3.13
N TYR A 70 -0.76 4.22 2.88
CA TYR A 70 -0.15 3.37 3.91
C TYR A 70 1.37 3.41 3.74
N ALA A 71 2.11 3.44 4.85
CA ALA A 71 3.57 3.48 4.85
C ALA A 71 4.17 2.41 5.76
N ARG A 72 5.32 1.87 5.36
CA ARG A 72 6.16 1.00 6.17
C ARG A 72 7.59 1.51 6.12
N THR A 73 8.14 1.82 7.28
CA THR A 73 9.57 2.12 7.46
C THR A 73 10.39 0.84 7.37
N LEU A 74 11.60 0.90 6.79
CA LEU A 74 12.46 -0.27 6.54
C LEU A 74 13.54 -0.49 7.60
#